data_AF-A0A1V9W6B5-F1
#
_entry.id   AF-A0A1V9W6B5-F1
#
_cell.length_a   1.000
_cell.length_b   1.000
_cell.length_c   1.000
_cell.angle_alpha   90.00
_cell.angle_beta   90.00
_cell.angle_gamma   90.00
#
_symmetry.space_group_name_H-M   'P 1'
#
loop_
_entity.id
_entity.type
_entity.pdbx_description
1 polymer ?
#
loop_
_entity_poly.entity_id
_entity_poly.type
_entity_poly.pdbx_seq_one_letter_code
_entity_poly.pdbx_strand_id
1 'polypeptide(L)'
;MDWTNAEWTDASVSLYREGVATYLSKQIVKDLSESVYYSYNSDGDPWFQCYKENEKQIKKRFLQDYIEGWTAEKEKEWFRLSGGDYFGYNRLGYFLGTSYMEYAVHTFGEREALTFWSENNLKSSVMEWLQK
;
A
#
# COMPACT_ATOMS: atom_id res chain seq x y z
N MET A 1 9.52 -18.94 -7.00
CA MET A 1 9.35 -18.75 -5.54
C MET A 1 8.84 -20.01 -4.89
N ASP A 2 9.37 -20.37 -3.71
CA ASP A 2 8.78 -21.38 -2.84
C ASP A 2 7.81 -20.71 -1.86
N TRP A 3 6.51 -20.93 -2.06
CA TRP A 3 5.45 -20.24 -1.31
C TRP A 3 5.35 -20.67 0.15
N THR A 4 5.93 -21.81 0.55
CA THR A 4 5.92 -22.26 1.95
C THR A 4 6.82 -21.41 2.84
N ASN A 5 7.79 -20.71 2.25
CA ASN A 5 8.74 -19.85 2.95
C ASN A 5 8.39 -18.35 2.81
N ALA A 6 7.24 -18.03 2.22
CA ALA A 6 6.82 -16.64 2.04
C ALA A 6 6.45 -16.02 3.39
N GLU A 7 6.98 -14.83 3.67
CA GLU A 7 6.70 -14.04 4.87
C GLU A 7 5.35 -13.34 4.75
N TRP A 8 4.25 -14.11 4.76
CA TRP A 8 2.89 -13.61 4.51
C TRP A 8 2.42 -12.51 5.47
N THR A 9 3.06 -12.36 6.63
CA THR A 9 2.75 -11.38 7.66
C THR A 9 3.67 -10.15 7.64
N ASP A 10 4.61 -10.07 6.69
CA ASP A 10 5.45 -8.88 6.55
C ASP A 10 4.67 -7.72 5.93
N ALA A 11 4.85 -6.52 6.48
CA ALA A 11 4.14 -5.31 6.04
C ALA A 11 4.33 -5.00 4.55
N SER A 12 5.51 -5.28 3.99
CA SER A 12 5.81 -5.06 2.57
C SER A 12 5.00 -6.01 1.68
N VAL A 13 4.72 -7.23 2.16
CA VAL A 13 3.88 -8.21 1.48
C VAL A 13 2.42 -7.78 1.51
N SER A 14 1.91 -7.34 2.68
CA SER A 14 0.55 -6.77 2.78
C SER A 14 0.39 -5.56 1.84
N LEU A 15 1.33 -4.61 1.90
CA LEU A 15 1.35 -3.42 1.05
C LEU A 15 1.34 -3.77 -0.44
N TYR A 16 2.19 -4.70 -0.87
CA TYR A 16 2.26 -5.14 -2.26
C TYR A 16 0.96 -5.80 -2.72
N ARG A 17 0.42 -6.74 -1.94
CA ARG A 17 -0.78 -7.49 -2.32
C ARG A 17 -2.01 -6.60 -2.44
N GLU A 18 -2.21 -5.71 -1.48
CA GLU A 18 -3.32 -4.74 -1.54
C GLU A 18 -3.13 -3.73 -2.67
N GLY A 19 -1.89 -3.33 -2.94
CA GLY A 19 -1.53 -2.49 -4.08
C GLY A 19 -1.84 -3.13 -5.43
N VAL A 20 -1.43 -4.39 -5.62
CA VAL A 20 -1.75 -5.18 -6.82
C VAL A 20 -3.26 -5.33 -7.00
N ALA A 21 -3.97 -5.71 -5.94
CA ALA A 21 -5.43 -5.89 -5.99
C ALA A 21 -6.14 -4.58 -6.37
N THR A 22 -5.74 -3.47 -5.76
CA THR A 22 -6.33 -2.14 -6.02
C THR A 22 -5.99 -1.65 -7.43
N TYR A 23 -4.73 -1.79 -7.86
CA TYR A 23 -4.29 -1.42 -9.21
C TYR A 23 -5.09 -2.16 -10.28
N LEU A 24 -5.20 -3.49 -10.18
CA LEU A 24 -5.97 -4.29 -11.14
C LEU A 24 -7.47 -3.95 -11.10
N SER A 25 -8.02 -3.66 -9.92
CA SER A 25 -9.42 -3.24 -9.78
C SER A 25 -9.69 -1.93 -10.52
N LYS A 26 -8.80 -0.94 -10.41
CA LYS A 26 -8.87 0.33 -11.15
C LYS A 26 -8.83 0.13 -12.68
N GLN A 27 -8.11 -0.87 -13.18
CA GLN A 27 -8.06 -1.16 -14.62
C GLN A 27 -9.36 -1.79 -15.15
N ILE A 28 -10.04 -2.58 -14.32
CA ILE A 28 -11.26 -3.31 -14.70
C ILE A 28 -12.49 -2.40 -14.61
N VAL A 29 -12.65 -1.69 -13.50
CA VAL A 29 -13.82 -0.84 -13.26
C VAL A 29 -13.51 0.59 -13.67
N LYS A 30 -13.96 0.94 -14.87
CA LYS A 30 -13.85 2.30 -15.42
C LYS A 30 -14.89 3.21 -14.77
N ASP A 31 -14.55 4.49 -14.61
CA ASP A 31 -15.44 5.56 -14.13
C ASP A 31 -15.86 5.52 -12.65
N LEU A 32 -15.16 4.74 -11.81
CA LEU A 32 -15.29 4.83 -10.36
C LEU A 32 -14.31 5.87 -9.79
N SER A 33 -14.78 6.75 -8.90
CA SER A 33 -13.88 7.71 -8.23
C SER A 33 -12.78 6.96 -7.48
N GLU A 34 -11.54 7.46 -7.59
CA GLU A 34 -10.40 6.89 -6.87
C GLU A 34 -10.63 6.79 -5.37
N SER A 35 -11.36 7.76 -4.82
CA SER A 35 -11.70 7.78 -3.40
C SER A 35 -12.42 6.52 -2.95
N VAL A 36 -13.29 5.93 -3.78
CA VAL A 36 -14.06 4.72 -3.42
C VAL A 36 -13.16 3.51 -3.16
N TYR A 37 -12.00 3.41 -3.81
CA TYR A 37 -11.05 2.32 -3.56
C TYR A 37 -10.37 2.40 -2.20
N TYR A 38 -10.41 3.58 -1.55
CA TYR A 38 -9.76 3.82 -0.26
C TYR A 38 -10.78 4.04 0.85
N SER A 39 -11.85 4.79 0.57
CA SER A 39 -12.91 5.18 1.50
C SER A 39 -14.05 4.15 1.58
N TYR A 40 -14.23 3.37 0.52
CA TYR A 40 -15.39 2.49 0.32
C TYR A 40 -16.75 3.20 0.49
N ASN A 41 -16.79 4.53 0.32
CA ASN A 41 -17.99 5.37 0.31
C ASN A 41 -17.85 6.53 -0.71
N SER A 42 -18.96 7.17 -1.06
CA SER A 42 -18.99 8.27 -2.05
C SER A 42 -18.48 9.62 -1.52
N ASP A 43 -18.13 9.71 -0.23
CA ASP A 43 -17.73 10.96 0.44
C ASP A 43 -16.20 11.09 0.57
N GLY A 44 -15.42 10.23 -0.09
CA GLY A 44 -13.99 10.06 0.16
C GLY A 44 -13.03 11.04 -0.54
N ASP A 45 -13.54 12.02 -1.29
CA ASP A 45 -12.69 12.98 -2.01
C ASP A 45 -11.84 13.88 -1.07
N PRO A 46 -12.34 14.37 0.08
CA PRO A 46 -11.51 15.04 1.08
C PRO A 46 -10.42 14.15 1.67
N TRP A 47 -10.68 12.83 1.80
CA TRP A 47 -9.69 11.87 2.29
C TRP A 47 -8.53 11.70 1.31
N PHE A 48 -8.85 11.51 0.02
CA PHE A 48 -7.84 11.38 -1.03
C PHE A 48 -6.94 12.61 -1.14
N GLN A 49 -7.50 13.80 -0.94
CA GLN A 49 -6.73 15.03 -1.02
C GLN A 49 -5.85 15.28 0.20
N CYS A 50 -6.34 14.95 1.40
CA CYS A 50 -5.51 14.93 2.59
C CYS A 50 -4.31 13.98 2.43
N TYR A 51 -4.47 12.84 1.74
CA TYR A 51 -3.36 11.93 1.49
C TYR A 51 -2.32 12.46 0.51
N LYS A 52 -2.74 13.05 -0.61
CA LYS A 52 -1.80 13.66 -1.56
C LYS A 52 -0.96 14.75 -0.90
N GLU A 53 -1.55 15.50 0.02
CA GLU A 53 -0.86 16.56 0.76
C GLU A 53 0.10 16.01 1.83
N ASN A 54 -0.15 14.81 2.36
CA ASN A 54 0.60 14.22 3.47
C ASN A 54 1.41 12.97 3.11
N GLU A 55 1.50 12.57 1.83
CA GLU A 55 2.13 11.32 1.38
C GLU A 55 3.52 11.10 1.98
N LYS A 56 4.37 12.13 2.01
CA LYS A 56 5.72 12.06 2.61
C LYS A 56 5.68 11.70 4.10
N GLN A 57 4.73 12.27 4.85
CA GLN A 57 4.58 12.00 6.29
C GLN A 57 4.06 10.58 6.52
N ILE A 58 3.11 10.14 5.69
CA ILE A 58 2.52 8.80 5.73
C ILE A 58 3.60 7.74 5.44
N LYS A 59 4.39 7.91 4.36
CA LYS A 59 5.52 7.03 4.03
C LYS A 59 6.53 6.96 5.16
N LYS A 60 6.91 8.13 5.72
CA LYS A 60 7.83 8.20 6.85
C LYS A 60 7.30 7.47 8.08
N ARG A 61 6.01 7.63 8.42
CA ARG A 61 5.42 6.98 9.59
C ARG A 61 5.30 5.47 9.40
N PHE A 62 4.91 5.01 8.21
CA PHE A 62 4.88 3.58 7.88
C PHE A 62 6.28 2.96 8.00
N LEU A 63 7.29 3.61 7.43
CA LEU A 63 8.68 3.17 7.51
C LEU A 63 9.19 3.11 8.95
N GLN A 64 8.85 4.11 9.78
CA GLN A 64 9.19 4.12 11.19
C GLN A 64 8.56 2.94 11.93
N ASP A 65 7.26 2.72 11.74
CA ASP A 65 6.54 1.59 12.34
C ASP A 65 7.16 0.25 11.93
N TYR A 66 7.60 0.13 10.68
CA TYR A 66 8.30 -1.05 10.18
C TYR A 66 9.64 -1.27 10.90
N ILE A 67 10.48 -0.22 10.99
CA ILE A 67 11.81 -0.27 11.63
C ILE A 67 11.70 -0.59 13.12
N GLU A 68 10.71 -0.03 13.80
CA GLU A 68 10.45 -0.28 15.23
C GLU A 68 9.90 -1.69 15.52
N GLY A 69 9.65 -2.49 14.48
CA GLY A 69 9.11 -3.84 14.57
C GLY A 69 7.61 -3.88 14.28
N TRP A 70 7.23 -4.78 13.37
CA TRP A 70 5.85 -4.91 12.92
C TRP A 70 5.01 -5.75 13.89
N THR A 71 3.89 -5.20 14.36
CA THR A 71 2.97 -5.88 15.30
C THR A 71 1.56 -5.96 14.72
N ALA A 72 0.69 -6.75 15.35
CA ALA A 72 -0.72 -6.85 14.96
C ALA A 72 -1.47 -5.51 15.08
N GLU A 73 -1.08 -4.67 16.05
CA GLU A 73 -1.62 -3.32 16.23
C GLU A 73 -1.21 -2.41 15.07
N LYS A 74 0.03 -2.51 14.59
CA LYS A 74 0.50 -1.78 13.40
C LYS A 74 -0.20 -2.29 12.14
N GLU A 75 -0.31 -3.61 11.96
CA GLU A 75 -1.10 -4.18 10.85
C GLU A 75 -2.55 -3.68 10.87
N LYS A 76 -3.17 -3.63 12.06
CA LYS A 76 -4.51 -3.06 12.26
C LYS A 76 -4.55 -1.59 11.89
N GLU A 77 -3.62 -0.79 12.38
CA GLU A 77 -3.53 0.65 12.12
C GLU A 77 -3.51 0.95 10.62
N TRP A 78 -2.71 0.20 9.85
CA TRP A 78 -2.48 0.49 8.45
C TRP A 78 -3.49 -0.14 7.49
N PHE A 79 -4.03 -1.33 7.79
CA PHE A 79 -4.80 -2.12 6.82
C PHE A 79 -6.25 -2.41 7.25
N ARG A 80 -6.66 -2.13 8.48
CA ARG A 80 -8.02 -2.46 8.96
C ARG A 80 -8.89 -1.22 9.14
N LEU A 81 -10.20 -1.41 9.00
CA LEU A 81 -11.21 -0.36 9.22
C LEU A 81 -11.21 0.20 10.66
N SER A 82 -10.77 -0.61 11.62
CA SER A 82 -10.71 -0.24 13.04
C SER A 82 -9.40 0.42 13.45
N GLY A 83 -8.51 0.71 12.50
CA GLY A 83 -7.30 1.52 12.69
C GLY A 83 -7.47 2.93 12.12
N GLY A 84 -6.35 3.61 11.90
CA GLY A 84 -6.29 4.96 11.34
C GLY A 84 -6.08 6.07 12.36
N ASP A 85 -5.61 5.72 13.56
CA ASP A 85 -5.43 6.64 14.69
C ASP A 85 -4.35 7.71 14.39
N TYR A 86 -3.34 7.39 13.57
CA TYR A 86 -2.23 8.32 13.30
C TYR A 86 -2.64 9.56 12.51
N PHE A 87 -3.55 9.40 11.55
CA PHE A 87 -3.91 10.47 10.61
C PHE A 87 -5.42 10.74 10.58
N GLY A 88 -6.19 10.06 11.43
CA GLY A 88 -7.66 10.17 11.47
C GLY A 88 -8.37 9.42 10.34
N TYR A 89 -7.65 8.58 9.59
CA TYR A 89 -8.19 7.80 8.49
C TYR A 89 -7.63 6.39 8.42
N ASN A 90 -8.51 5.43 8.16
CA ASN A 90 -8.16 4.02 8.09
C ASN A 90 -7.58 3.62 6.72
N ARG A 91 -7.01 2.41 6.66
CA ARG A 91 -6.58 1.74 5.41
C ARG A 91 -5.52 2.48 4.59
N LEU A 92 -4.69 3.33 5.21
CA LEU A 92 -3.60 4.02 4.52
C LEU A 92 -2.58 3.09 3.87
N GLY A 93 -2.46 1.85 4.34
CA GLY A 93 -1.65 0.82 3.70
C GLY A 93 -2.10 0.49 2.27
N TYR A 94 -3.39 0.60 1.96
CA TYR A 94 -3.93 0.39 0.60
C TYR A 94 -3.49 1.51 -0.35
N PHE A 95 -3.52 2.74 0.16
CA PHE A 95 -3.04 3.90 -0.57
C PHE A 95 -1.55 3.79 -0.88
N LEU A 96 -0.73 3.50 0.15
CA LEU A 96 0.71 3.28 -0.03
C LEU A 96 0.99 2.11 -0.99
N GLY A 97 0.22 1.03 -0.89
CA GLY A 97 0.31 -0.12 -1.79
C GLY A 97 0.05 0.26 -3.24
N THR A 98 -1.01 1.04 -3.47
CA THR A 98 -1.39 1.48 -4.82
C THR A 98 -0.36 2.45 -5.39
N SER A 99 0.11 3.42 -4.60
CA SER A 99 1.18 4.35 -5.01
C SER A 99 2.50 3.62 -5.32
N TYR A 100 2.87 2.62 -4.51
CA TYR A 100 4.01 1.75 -4.80
C TYR A 100 3.81 0.96 -6.10
N MET A 101 2.61 0.42 -6.32
CA MET A 101 2.32 -0.35 -7.52
C MET A 101 2.38 0.52 -8.78
N GLU A 102 1.81 1.73 -8.75
CA GLU A 102 1.90 2.70 -9.84
C GLU A 102 3.36 3.07 -10.14
N TYR A 103 4.17 3.29 -9.09
CA TYR A 103 5.62 3.47 -9.22
C TYR A 103 6.31 2.26 -9.86
N ALA A 104 5.99 1.05 -9.42
CA ALA A 104 6.60 -0.18 -9.92
C ALA A 104 6.24 -0.44 -11.39
N VAL A 105 4.98 -0.25 -11.78
CA VAL A 105 4.55 -0.35 -13.20
C VAL A 105 5.27 0.68 -14.06
N HIS A 106 5.37 1.93 -13.59
CA HIS A 106 6.07 2.97 -14.32
C HIS A 106 7.56 2.67 -14.50
N THR A 107 8.19 2.04 -13.49
CA THR A 107 9.63 1.77 -13.49
C THR A 107 10.00 0.50 -14.26
N PHE A 108 9.20 -0.56 -14.13
CA PHE A 108 9.57 -1.90 -14.59
C PHE A 108 8.68 -2.46 -15.70
N GLY A 109 7.50 -1.88 -15.92
CA GLY A 109 6.44 -2.48 -16.73
C GLY A 109 5.44 -3.27 -15.88
N GLU A 110 4.22 -3.44 -16.39
CA GLU A 110 3.12 -4.05 -15.64
C GLU A 110 3.40 -5.51 -15.28
N ARG A 111 3.88 -6.31 -16.26
CA ARG A 111 4.16 -7.73 -16.06
C ARG A 111 5.22 -7.94 -14.98
N GLU A 112 6.31 -7.20 -15.07
CA GLU A 112 7.43 -7.23 -14.15
C GLU A 112 7.00 -6.78 -12.75
N ALA A 113 6.19 -5.72 -12.66
CA ALA A 113 5.67 -5.24 -11.38
C ALA A 113 4.71 -6.25 -10.71
N LEU A 114 3.85 -6.91 -11.49
CA LEU A 114 2.90 -7.94 -10.99
C LEU A 114 3.59 -9.26 -10.58
N THR A 115 4.77 -9.53 -11.11
CA THR A 115 5.55 -10.75 -10.79
C THR A 115 6.76 -10.46 -9.90
N PHE A 116 6.97 -9.19 -9.51
CA PHE A 116 8.17 -8.69 -8.85
C PHE A 116 8.58 -9.54 -7.64
N TRP A 117 7.64 -9.84 -6.75
CA TRP A 117 7.90 -10.58 -5.51
C TRP A 117 8.41 -12.00 -5.75
N SER A 118 8.07 -12.62 -6.89
CA SER A 118 8.48 -14.00 -7.17
C SER A 118 9.95 -14.14 -7.54
N GLU A 119 10.59 -13.05 -7.96
CA GLU A 119 11.95 -13.00 -8.53
C GLU A 119 12.87 -12.02 -7.79
N ASN A 120 12.32 -11.09 -7.00
CA ASN A 120 13.07 -9.99 -6.38
C ASN A 120 12.83 -9.87 -4.88
N ASN A 121 13.72 -9.14 -4.21
CA ASN A 121 13.55 -8.79 -2.80
C ASN A 121 12.51 -7.66 -2.66
N LEU A 122 11.24 -8.05 -2.52
CA LEU A 122 10.11 -7.13 -2.34
C LEU A 122 10.33 -6.17 -1.17
N LYS A 123 10.78 -6.70 -0.03
CA LYS A 123 11.01 -5.93 1.18
C LYS A 123 12.00 -4.79 0.93
N SER A 124 13.17 -5.08 0.37
CA SER A 124 14.15 -4.03 0.05
C SER A 124 13.58 -3.00 -0.91
N SER A 125 12.87 -3.42 -1.96
CA SER A 125 12.26 -2.51 -2.94
C SER A 125 11.24 -1.56 -2.31
N VAL A 126 10.34 -2.08 -1.47
CA VAL A 126 9.34 -1.26 -0.76
C VAL A 126 10.03 -0.28 0.20
N MET A 127 11.03 -0.74 0.96
CA MET A 127 11.75 0.11 1.91
C MET A 127 12.54 1.22 1.23
N GLU A 128 13.17 0.94 0.08
CA GLU A 128 13.84 1.96 -0.73
C GLU A 128 12.84 2.96 -1.33
N TRP A 129 11.70 2.47 -1.81
CA TRP A 129 10.64 3.36 -2.31
C TRP A 129 10.07 4.25 -1.21
N LEU A 130 9.88 3.73 0.01
CA LEU A 130 9.40 4.52 1.17
C LEU A 130 10.31 5.70 1.54
N GLN A 131 11.59 5.64 1.17
CA GLN A 131 12.58 6.69 1.44
C GLN A 131 12.64 7.80 0.37
N LYS A 132 12.02 7.59 -0.79
CA LYS A 132 11.91 8.58 -1.88
C LYS A 132 10.82 9.61 -1.58
#